data_AF-A0A2S3U1S2-F1
#
_entry.id   AF-A0A2S3U1S2-F1
#
_cell.length_a   1.000
_cell.length_b   1.000
_cell.length_c   1.000
_cell.angle_alpha   90.00
_cell.angle_beta   90.00
_cell.angle_gamma   90.00
#
_symmetry.space_group_name_H-M   'P 1'
#
loop_
_entity.id
_entity.type
_entity.pdbx_description
1 polymer ?
#
loop_
_entity_poly.entity_id
_entity_poly.type
_entity_poly.pdbx_seq_one_letter_code
_entity_poly.pdbx_strand_id
1 'polypeptide(L)'
;MAKRRITHDPHQFVNTATDRRRLQLAVQLALPTCAHVLARNFARSSASSYWLLMIKTPGTAAPRFLTLRIADHLLWLTNHDQLTISWEAGNFDAVQRTLRQELTPATLQQYSYQLTTTDIMTLRLILHLEQHQLIWLVQLAPEIAKAYKNQHFDLRDDFGQAKLLLGNMNNSSLQLVPVKQPAFQNHLGQYFGRNLLFSQFTSHHLLRLLPTNQWVRPLLKVLPPTPNLEQQLAVLYGTDFVRIYVEAIRQQARLQAISS
;
A
#
# COMPACT_ATOMS: atom_id res chain seq x y z
N MET A 1 9.44 -32.20 0.03
CA MET A 1 8.93 -32.20 1.42
C MET A 1 8.22 -30.88 1.68
N ALA A 2 6.89 -30.89 1.84
CA ALA A 2 6.12 -29.69 2.12
C ALA A 2 6.39 -29.22 3.55
N LYS A 3 6.95 -28.02 3.72
CA LYS A 3 7.06 -27.38 5.03
C LYS A 3 5.65 -27.16 5.59
N ARG A 4 5.41 -27.74 6.76
CA ARG A 4 4.22 -27.61 7.60
C ARG A 4 3.84 -26.12 7.68
N ARG A 5 2.64 -25.76 7.22
CA ARG A 5 2.07 -24.42 7.50
C ARG A 5 2.06 -24.25 9.01
N ILE A 6 2.67 -23.18 9.51
CA ILE A 6 2.51 -22.77 10.91
C ILE A 6 1.01 -22.47 11.08
N THR A 7 0.29 -23.43 11.64
CA THR A 7 -1.07 -23.25 12.14
C THR A 7 -0.99 -22.17 13.19
N HIS A 8 -1.36 -20.94 12.82
CA HIS A 8 -1.48 -19.83 13.76
C HIS A 8 -2.52 -20.22 14.81
N ASP A 9 -2.20 -20.00 16.08
CA ASP A 9 -3.10 -20.28 17.19
C ASP A 9 -4.37 -19.43 17.02
N PRO A 10 -5.58 -20.03 16.97
CA PRO A 10 -6.83 -19.30 16.87
C PRO A 10 -7.07 -18.30 18.02
N HIS A 11 -6.38 -18.47 19.16
CA HIS A 11 -6.44 -17.56 20.30
C HIS A 11 -5.50 -16.36 20.18
N GLN A 12 -4.59 -16.33 19.19
CA GLN A 12 -3.73 -15.18 18.91
C GLN A 12 -4.40 -14.11 18.04
N PHE A 13 -5.67 -14.26 17.64
CA PHE A 13 -6.30 -13.25 16.81
C PHE A 13 -6.96 -12.14 17.63
N VAL A 14 -6.63 -10.89 17.30
CA VAL A 14 -7.43 -9.71 17.67
C VAL A 14 -8.65 -9.64 16.73
N ASN A 15 -9.48 -10.68 16.80
CA ASN A 15 -10.61 -10.87 15.89
C ASN A 15 -11.94 -10.46 16.49
N THR A 16 -12.03 -10.29 17.81
CA THR A 16 -13.27 -9.82 18.43
C THR A 16 -13.42 -8.30 18.27
N ALA A 17 -14.68 -7.82 18.28
CA ALA A 17 -14.94 -6.39 18.30
C ALA A 17 -14.32 -5.70 19.54
N THR A 18 -14.26 -6.41 20.67
CA THR A 18 -13.66 -5.93 21.91
C THR A 18 -12.16 -5.72 21.76
N ASP A 19 -11.44 -6.70 21.22
CA ASP A 19 -9.98 -6.60 21.06
C ASP A 19 -9.60 -5.49 20.08
N ARG A 20 -10.37 -5.32 18.99
CA ARG A 20 -10.18 -4.21 18.05
C ARG A 20 -10.40 -2.84 18.71
N ARG A 21 -11.37 -2.73 19.61
CA ARG A 21 -11.60 -1.50 20.40
C ARG A 21 -10.46 -1.24 21.39
N ARG A 22 -9.96 -2.27 22.07
CA ARG A 22 -8.83 -2.15 23.00
C ARG A 22 -7.55 -1.75 22.27
N LEU A 23 -7.26 -2.36 21.12
CA LEU A 23 -6.10 -1.97 20.30
C LEU A 23 -6.24 -0.54 19.78
N GLN A 24 -7.43 -0.15 19.31
CA GLN A 24 -7.70 1.23 18.94
C GLN A 24 -7.40 2.19 20.10
N LEU A 25 -7.89 1.89 21.31
CA LEU A 25 -7.68 2.74 22.47
C LEU A 25 -6.19 2.84 22.82
N ALA A 26 -5.48 1.71 22.82
CA ALA A 26 -4.04 1.67 23.04
C ALA A 26 -3.27 2.54 22.04
N VAL A 27 -3.63 2.49 20.75
CA VAL A 27 -3.05 3.37 19.72
C VAL A 27 -3.37 4.83 20.01
N GLN A 28 -4.64 5.17 20.25
CA GLN A 28 -5.08 6.55 20.49
C GLN A 28 -4.41 7.17 21.72
N LEU A 29 -4.23 6.40 22.80
CA LEU A 29 -3.57 6.83 24.04
C LEU A 29 -2.04 6.92 23.94
N ALA A 30 -1.46 6.36 22.88
CA ALA A 30 -0.02 6.43 22.60
C ALA A 30 0.35 7.54 21.61
N LEU A 31 -0.62 8.10 20.88
CA LEU A 31 -0.32 9.13 19.88
C LEU A 31 0.17 10.42 20.54
N PRO A 32 1.22 11.06 20.00
CA PRO A 32 1.59 12.41 20.39
C PRO A 32 0.50 13.39 19.96
N THR A 33 0.42 14.55 20.62
CA THR A 33 -0.65 15.55 20.42
C THR A 33 -0.73 16.10 19.00
N CYS A 34 0.36 16.04 18.22
CA CYS A 34 0.41 16.45 16.82
C CYS A 34 -0.12 15.38 15.84
N ALA A 35 -0.34 14.15 16.29
CA ALA A 35 -0.74 13.02 15.48
C ALA A 35 -2.19 12.59 15.75
N HIS A 36 -2.92 12.23 14.70
CA HIS A 36 -4.26 11.66 14.84
C HIS A 36 -4.51 10.57 13.81
N VAL A 37 -5.38 9.62 14.17
CA VAL A 37 -5.78 8.52 13.28
C VAL A 37 -6.72 9.06 12.21
N LEU A 38 -6.34 8.94 10.94
CA LEU A 38 -7.20 9.24 9.79
C LEU A 38 -7.99 8.01 9.34
N ALA A 39 -7.37 6.84 9.36
CA ALA A 39 -8.01 5.57 9.02
C ALA A 39 -7.32 4.39 9.71
N ARG A 40 -8.01 3.25 9.75
CA ARG A 40 -7.46 1.98 10.26
C ARG A 40 -8.05 0.77 9.54
N ASN A 41 -7.34 -0.34 9.59
CA ASN A 41 -7.77 -1.63 9.07
C ASN A 41 -7.22 -2.75 9.94
N PHE A 42 -8.02 -3.78 10.19
CA PHE A 42 -7.61 -4.97 10.93
C PHE A 42 -7.59 -6.15 9.98
N ALA A 43 -6.51 -6.90 9.96
CA ALA A 43 -6.42 -8.12 9.16
C ALA A 43 -7.47 -9.13 9.64
N ARG A 44 -8.06 -9.88 8.72
CA ARG A 44 -9.07 -10.90 9.04
C ARG A 44 -8.45 -12.23 9.53
N SER A 45 -7.19 -12.45 9.23
CA SER A 45 -6.52 -13.77 9.33
C SER A 45 -5.19 -13.73 10.09
N SER A 46 -4.90 -12.66 10.83
CA SER A 46 -3.68 -12.48 11.63
C SER A 46 -3.92 -11.42 12.70
N ALA A 47 -3.07 -11.34 13.71
CA ALA A 47 -3.11 -10.25 14.69
C ALA A 47 -2.58 -8.91 14.14
N SER A 48 -2.61 -8.71 12.83
CA SER A 48 -2.10 -7.49 12.21
C SER A 48 -3.15 -6.39 12.14
N SER A 49 -2.71 -5.16 12.40
CA SER A 49 -3.49 -3.96 12.17
C SER A 49 -2.64 -2.91 11.45
N TYR A 50 -3.32 -2.06 10.70
CA TYR A 50 -2.73 -1.06 9.85
C TYR A 50 -3.43 0.27 10.12
N TRP A 51 -2.65 1.34 10.14
CA TRP A 51 -3.10 2.65 10.57
C TRP A 51 -2.55 3.70 9.63
N LEU A 52 -3.39 4.65 9.27
CA LEU A 52 -2.98 5.87 8.60
C LEU A 52 -3.09 7.00 9.61
N LEU A 53 -1.95 7.60 9.93
CA LEU A 53 -1.85 8.76 10.81
C LEU A 53 -1.68 10.02 9.96
N MET A 54 -2.32 11.11 10.39
CA MET A 54 -2.07 12.45 9.90
C MET A 54 -1.34 13.23 11.01
N ILE A 55 -0.21 13.83 10.63
CA ILE A 55 0.64 14.62 11.51
C ILE A 55 0.46 16.09 11.12
N LYS A 56 0.01 16.90 12.08
CA LYS A 56 -0.13 18.35 11.95
C LYS A 56 1.09 19.01 12.58
N THR A 57 1.87 19.71 11.75
CA THR A 57 3.00 20.50 12.24
C THR A 57 2.57 21.97 12.31
N PRO A 58 2.78 22.67 13.44
CA PRO A 58 2.54 24.10 13.51
C PRO A 58 3.31 24.85 12.41
N GLY A 59 2.65 25.79 11.74
CA GLY A 59 3.27 26.61 10.68
C GLY A 59 3.39 25.95 9.30
N THR A 60 2.99 24.68 9.13
CA THR A 60 2.95 24.03 7.81
C THR A 60 1.51 23.95 7.29
N ALA A 61 1.27 24.43 6.07
CA ALA A 61 -0.06 24.38 5.45
C ALA A 61 -0.47 22.96 5.03
N ALA A 62 0.49 22.09 4.68
CA ALA A 62 0.22 20.74 4.20
C ALA A 62 0.43 19.70 5.31
N PRO A 63 -0.53 18.78 5.54
CA PRO A 63 -0.36 17.70 6.49
C PRO A 63 0.71 16.71 6.01
N ARG A 64 1.39 16.08 6.97
CA ARG A 64 2.24 14.91 6.72
C ARG A 64 1.46 13.65 7.10
N PHE A 65 1.80 12.54 6.48
CA PHE A 65 1.14 11.25 6.68
C PHE A 65 2.15 10.20 7.11
N LEU A 66 1.69 9.22 7.89
CA LEU A 66 2.50 8.08 8.28
C LEU A 66 1.63 6.83 8.22
N THR A 67 2.14 5.78 7.59
CA THR A 67 1.54 4.44 7.67
C THR A 67 2.22 3.61 8.73
N LEU A 68 1.43 3.12 9.68
CA LEU A 68 1.87 2.30 10.79
C LEU A 68 1.30 0.89 10.63
N ARG A 69 2.18 -0.10 10.70
CA ARG A 69 1.85 -1.52 10.76
C ARG A 69 2.16 -2.05 12.15
N ILE A 70 1.16 -2.65 12.80
CA ILE A 70 1.33 -3.40 14.05
C ILE A 70 1.05 -4.86 13.72
N ALA A 71 2.02 -5.75 13.91
CA ALA A 71 1.89 -7.14 13.48
C ALA A 71 2.67 -8.12 14.34
N ASP A 72 2.22 -9.36 14.35
CA ASP A 72 2.81 -10.53 15.01
C ASP A 72 3.88 -11.23 14.16
N HIS A 73 4.13 -10.73 12.94
CA HIS A 73 5.08 -11.31 11.99
C HIS A 73 5.88 -10.24 11.25
N LEU A 74 7.06 -10.64 10.77
CA LEU A 74 7.95 -9.77 10.02
C LEU A 74 7.33 -9.32 8.70
N LEU A 75 7.70 -8.10 8.28
CA LEU A 75 7.38 -7.61 6.95
C LEU A 75 8.36 -8.23 5.95
N TRP A 76 7.83 -8.77 4.85
CA TRP A 76 8.62 -9.38 3.78
C TRP A 76 9.31 -8.33 2.88
N LEU A 77 8.91 -7.06 2.95
CA LEU A 77 9.56 -5.98 2.21
C LEU A 77 10.80 -5.50 2.95
N THR A 78 11.86 -5.14 2.22
CA THR A 78 12.99 -4.35 2.72
C THR A 78 12.99 -2.97 2.05
N ASN A 79 13.70 -2.00 2.64
CA ASN A 79 13.72 -0.61 2.18
C ASN A 79 12.32 0.02 2.04
N HIS A 80 11.42 -0.29 2.98
CA HIS A 80 10.08 0.26 3.04
C HIS A 80 10.00 1.52 3.91
N ASP A 81 9.03 2.38 3.62
CA ASP A 81 8.83 3.67 4.29
C ASP A 81 7.64 3.65 5.28
N GLN A 82 7.22 2.47 5.75
CA GLN A 82 6.21 2.33 6.80
C GLN A 82 6.85 2.05 8.17
N LEU A 83 6.31 2.68 9.22
CA LEU A 83 6.68 2.34 10.60
C LEU A 83 6.07 0.97 10.93
N THR A 84 6.90 0.03 11.38
CA THR A 84 6.45 -1.32 11.74
C THR A 84 6.78 -1.61 13.19
N ILE A 85 5.76 -2.03 13.94
CA ILE A 85 5.89 -2.46 15.33
C ILE A 85 5.50 -3.93 15.41
N SER A 86 6.40 -4.74 15.97
CA SER A 86 6.08 -6.11 16.35
C SER A 86 5.31 -6.11 17.68
N TRP A 87 4.32 -6.97 17.79
CA TRP A 87 3.58 -7.12 19.04
C TRP A 87 3.16 -8.56 19.32
N GLU A 88 2.91 -8.83 20.58
CA GLU A 88 2.24 -10.02 21.06
C GLU A 88 0.74 -9.75 21.13
N ALA A 89 -0.05 -10.57 20.43
CA ALA A 89 -1.48 -10.38 20.34
C ALA A 89 -2.16 -10.45 21.72
N GLY A 90 -3.03 -9.48 22.01
CA GLY A 90 -3.72 -9.38 23.30
C GLY A 90 -2.98 -8.57 24.37
N ASN A 91 -1.71 -8.25 24.17
CA ASN A 91 -0.92 -7.43 25.10
C ASN A 91 -1.05 -5.93 24.80
N PHE A 92 -2.23 -5.37 25.08
CA PHE A 92 -2.58 -3.98 24.75
C PHE A 92 -1.72 -2.93 25.48
N ASP A 93 -1.31 -3.22 26.72
CA ASP A 93 -0.47 -2.30 27.50
C ASP A 93 0.97 -2.28 26.99
N ALA A 94 1.51 -3.42 26.54
CA ALA A 94 2.82 -3.47 25.90
C ALA A 94 2.83 -2.68 24.59
N VAL A 95 1.86 -2.90 23.70
CA VAL A 95 1.82 -2.16 22.42
C VAL A 95 1.63 -0.66 22.64
N GLN A 96 0.85 -0.23 23.64
CA GLN A 96 0.73 1.19 23.99
C GLN A 96 2.08 1.77 24.44
N ARG A 97 2.83 1.07 25.31
CA ARG A 97 4.16 1.51 25.75
C ARG A 97 5.15 1.56 24.61
N THR A 98 5.20 0.53 23.77
CA THR A 98 6.06 0.49 22.58
C THR A 98 5.74 1.64 21.64
N LEU A 99 4.46 1.90 21.36
CA LEU A 99 4.06 3.03 20.52
C LEU A 99 4.50 4.39 21.10
N ARG A 100 4.43 4.60 22.42
CA ARG A 100 4.91 5.83 23.05
C ARG A 100 6.42 5.99 22.92
N GLN A 101 7.17 4.90 22.99
CA GLN A 101 8.62 4.89 22.83
C GLN A 101 9.04 5.10 21.38
N GLU A 102 8.28 4.55 20.43
CA GLU A 102 8.59 4.61 19.01
C GLU A 102 8.12 5.92 18.36
N LEU A 103 6.98 6.50 18.74
CA LEU A 103 6.42 7.71 18.14
C LEU A 103 7.09 9.01 18.65
N THR A 104 8.42 9.04 18.62
CA THR A 104 9.24 10.21 18.94
C THR A 104 9.23 11.23 17.80
N PRO A 105 9.60 12.50 18.05
CA PRO A 105 9.77 13.49 16.98
C PRO A 105 10.70 13.03 15.85
N ALA A 106 11.79 12.32 16.18
CA ALA A 106 12.74 11.79 15.19
C ALA A 106 12.10 10.71 14.31
N THR A 107 11.39 9.75 14.92
CA THR A 107 10.68 8.69 14.19
C THR A 107 9.57 9.27 13.31
N LEU A 108 8.81 10.25 13.83
CA LEU A 108 7.80 10.94 13.04
C LEU A 108 8.44 11.65 11.86
N GLN A 109 9.57 12.34 12.03
CA GLN A 109 10.29 12.98 10.93
C GLN A 109 10.75 11.97 9.88
N GLN A 110 11.30 10.84 10.30
CA GLN A 110 11.82 9.77 9.43
C GLN A 110 10.73 9.08 8.62
N TYR A 111 9.63 8.67 9.26
CA TYR A 111 8.61 7.82 8.64
C TYR A 111 7.40 8.58 8.10
N SER A 112 7.26 9.86 8.43
CA SER A 112 6.20 10.67 7.82
C SER A 112 6.61 11.17 6.44
N TYR A 113 5.64 11.27 5.54
CA TYR A 113 5.83 11.77 4.19
C TYR A 113 4.78 12.82 3.86
N GLN A 114 5.13 13.73 2.96
CA GLN A 114 4.18 14.66 2.35
C GLN A 114 3.94 14.22 0.92
N LEU A 115 2.68 14.26 0.48
CA LEU A 115 2.35 13.97 -0.90
C LEU A 115 2.53 15.24 -1.74
N THR A 116 3.38 15.15 -2.75
CA THR A 116 3.55 16.16 -3.79
C THR A 116 2.38 16.14 -4.77
N THR A 117 2.30 17.13 -5.66
CA THR A 117 1.32 17.13 -6.75
C THR A 117 1.44 15.87 -7.60
N THR A 118 2.67 15.43 -7.90
CA THR A 118 2.95 14.19 -8.63
C THR A 118 2.38 12.97 -7.94
N ASP A 119 2.51 12.89 -6.61
CA ASP A 119 1.96 11.79 -5.84
C ASP A 119 0.43 11.76 -5.93
N ILE A 120 -0.20 12.92 -5.74
CA ILE A 120 -1.66 13.06 -5.79
C ILE A 120 -2.20 12.62 -7.16
N MET A 121 -1.58 13.09 -8.25
CA MET A 121 -1.97 12.72 -9.62
C MET A 121 -1.82 11.22 -9.86
N THR A 122 -0.69 10.64 -9.42
CA THR A 122 -0.40 9.22 -9.65
C THR A 122 -1.35 8.31 -8.85
N LEU A 123 -1.64 8.66 -7.59
CA LEU A 123 -2.62 7.94 -6.77
C LEU A 123 -4.04 8.03 -7.35
N ARG A 124 -4.41 9.18 -7.93
CA ARG A 124 -5.69 9.33 -8.64
C ARG A 124 -5.76 8.49 -9.91
N LEU A 125 -4.68 8.40 -10.69
CA LEU A 125 -4.59 7.46 -11.82
C LEU A 125 -4.82 6.02 -11.35
N ILE A 126 -4.15 5.61 -10.27
CA ILE A 126 -4.29 4.24 -9.74
C ILE A 126 -5.75 3.95 -9.35
N LEU A 127 -6.43 4.88 -8.67
CA LEU A 127 -7.86 4.74 -8.36
C LEU A 127 -8.74 4.73 -9.61
N HIS A 128 -8.41 5.54 -10.62
CA HIS A 128 -9.16 5.58 -11.86
C HIS A 128 -9.06 4.25 -12.62
N LEU A 129 -7.85 3.67 -12.70
CA LEU A 129 -7.66 2.36 -13.32
C LEU A 129 -8.41 1.25 -12.55
N GLU A 130 -8.41 1.30 -11.22
CA GLU A 130 -9.19 0.36 -10.40
C GLU A 130 -10.69 0.39 -10.75
N GLN A 131 -11.27 1.58 -10.97
CA GLN A 131 -12.68 1.72 -11.38
C GLN A 131 -12.97 1.00 -12.71
N HIS A 132 -11.97 0.92 -13.59
CA HIS A 132 -12.03 0.19 -14.84
C HIS A 132 -11.55 -1.27 -14.71
N GLN A 133 -11.40 -1.81 -13.50
CA GLN A 133 -10.88 -3.16 -13.24
C GLN A 133 -9.46 -3.40 -13.77
N LEU A 134 -8.65 -2.35 -13.87
CA LEU A 134 -7.25 -2.40 -14.26
C LEU A 134 -6.37 -2.14 -13.05
N ILE A 135 -5.29 -2.90 -12.93
CA ILE A 135 -4.30 -2.76 -11.84
C ILE A 135 -2.89 -2.91 -12.39
N TRP A 136 -1.93 -2.45 -11.61
CA TRP A 136 -0.52 -2.67 -11.88
C TRP A 136 -0.08 -4.03 -11.35
N LEU A 137 0.73 -4.73 -12.13
CA LEU A 137 1.34 -5.99 -11.75
C LEU A 137 2.84 -5.89 -11.93
N VAL A 138 3.57 -6.52 -11.02
CA VAL A 138 5.02 -6.67 -11.09
C VAL A 138 5.34 -8.14 -11.29
N GLN A 139 6.10 -8.45 -12.33
CA GLN A 139 6.62 -9.79 -12.53
C GLN A 139 7.88 -9.97 -11.68
N LEU A 140 7.76 -10.77 -10.63
CA LEU A 140 8.84 -11.08 -9.70
C LEU A 140 9.86 -12.02 -10.35
N ALA A 141 11.11 -11.92 -9.90
CA ALA A 141 12.12 -12.93 -10.21
C ALA A 141 11.63 -14.33 -9.79
N PRO A 142 11.90 -15.39 -10.58
CA PRO A 142 11.40 -16.74 -10.28
C PRO A 142 11.74 -17.24 -8.88
N GLU A 143 12.89 -16.86 -8.35
CA GLU A 143 13.40 -17.22 -7.02
C GLU A 143 12.49 -16.64 -5.93
N ILE A 144 12.23 -15.33 -6.00
CA ILE A 144 11.37 -14.60 -5.06
C ILE A 144 9.94 -15.11 -5.16
N ALA A 145 9.45 -15.31 -6.39
CA ALA A 145 8.10 -15.81 -6.62
C ALA A 145 7.87 -17.23 -6.07
N LYS A 146 8.87 -18.12 -6.18
CA LYS A 146 8.80 -19.48 -5.59
C LYS A 146 8.86 -19.43 -4.06
N ALA A 147 9.63 -18.50 -3.50
CA ALA A 147 9.75 -18.32 -2.06
C ALA A 147 8.53 -17.63 -1.42
N TYR A 148 7.70 -16.94 -2.21
CA TYR A 148 6.61 -16.09 -1.73
C TYR A 148 7.14 -15.09 -0.67
N LYS A 149 6.44 -14.94 0.45
CA LYS A 149 6.82 -14.05 1.56
C LYS A 149 7.94 -14.60 2.45
N ASN A 150 8.52 -15.76 2.12
CA ASN A 150 9.63 -16.33 2.90
C ASN A 150 11.00 -15.76 2.48
N GLN A 151 11.05 -15.00 1.39
CA GLN A 151 12.21 -14.26 0.97
C GLN A 151 11.89 -12.77 1.03
N HIS A 152 12.86 -11.96 1.44
CA HIS A 152 12.73 -10.52 1.42
C HIS A 152 12.67 -10.01 -0.02
N PHE A 153 11.83 -9.00 -0.25
CA PHE A 153 11.71 -8.32 -1.53
C PHE A 153 12.11 -6.86 -1.35
N ASP A 154 13.19 -6.50 -2.02
CA ASP A 154 13.81 -5.18 -1.90
C ASP A 154 13.16 -4.16 -2.82
N LEU A 155 12.61 -3.10 -2.23
CA LEU A 155 11.93 -2.06 -3.00
C LEU A 155 12.88 -1.16 -3.81
N ARG A 156 14.19 -1.18 -3.53
CA ARG A 156 15.20 -0.47 -4.31
C ARG A 156 15.75 -1.38 -5.40
N ASP A 157 16.22 -2.57 -5.02
CA ASP A 157 16.98 -3.43 -5.92
C ASP A 157 16.07 -4.34 -6.76
N ASP A 158 15.08 -5.00 -6.14
CA ASP A 158 14.23 -5.96 -6.85
C ASP A 158 13.08 -5.26 -7.61
N PHE A 159 12.40 -4.31 -6.96
CA PHE A 159 11.22 -3.66 -7.56
C PHE A 159 11.59 -2.83 -8.80
N GLY A 160 12.71 -2.11 -8.77
CA GLY A 160 13.16 -1.27 -9.88
C GLY A 160 13.54 -2.08 -11.13
N GLN A 161 13.98 -3.33 -10.96
CA GLN A 161 14.38 -4.22 -12.05
C GLN A 161 13.24 -5.12 -12.55
N ALA A 162 12.18 -5.25 -11.76
CA ALA A 162 11.06 -6.11 -12.10
C ALA A 162 10.26 -5.56 -13.30
N LYS A 163 9.68 -6.46 -14.09
CA LYS A 163 8.85 -6.05 -15.24
C LYS A 163 7.51 -5.52 -14.76
N LEU A 164 7.25 -4.24 -15.02
CA LEU A 164 5.96 -3.61 -14.75
C LEU A 164 4.96 -3.91 -15.88
N LEU A 165 3.76 -4.29 -15.49
CA LEU A 165 2.65 -4.64 -16.38
C LEU A 165 1.38 -3.90 -15.92
N LEU A 166 0.55 -3.48 -16.86
CA LEU A 166 -0.84 -3.12 -16.63
C LEU A 166 -1.71 -4.32 -17.02
N GLY A 167 -2.68 -4.69 -16.20
CA GLY A 167 -3.53 -5.84 -16.50
C GLY A 167 -4.85 -5.84 -15.75
N ASN A 168 -5.67 -6.85 -16.04
CA ASN A 168 -6.99 -6.98 -15.45
C ASN A 168 -6.91 -7.47 -13.99
N MET A 169 -7.68 -6.80 -13.12
CA MET A 169 -7.76 -7.07 -11.69
C MET A 169 -8.32 -8.46 -11.36
N ASN A 170 -9.29 -8.92 -12.13
CA ASN A 170 -9.98 -10.19 -11.90
C ASN A 170 -9.22 -11.35 -12.57
N ASN A 171 -8.59 -11.12 -13.73
CA ASN A 171 -7.86 -12.14 -14.46
C ASN A 171 -6.46 -11.67 -14.92
N SER A 172 -5.43 -12.12 -14.22
CA SER A 172 -4.04 -11.71 -14.45
C SER A 172 -3.38 -12.36 -15.67
N SER A 173 -4.03 -13.33 -16.32
CA SER A 173 -3.52 -13.88 -17.59
C SER A 173 -4.06 -13.13 -18.80
N LEU A 174 -5.07 -12.27 -18.64
CA LEU A 174 -5.65 -11.49 -19.73
C LEU A 174 -5.04 -10.09 -19.78
N GLN A 175 -4.73 -9.65 -21.02
CA GLN A 175 -4.36 -8.27 -21.36
C GLN A 175 -3.23 -7.68 -20.49
N LEU A 176 -2.13 -8.41 -20.37
CA LEU A 176 -0.92 -7.88 -19.74
C LEU A 176 -0.17 -6.98 -20.73
N VAL A 177 -0.26 -5.67 -20.51
CA VAL A 177 0.47 -4.67 -21.30
C VAL A 177 1.75 -4.29 -20.56
N PRO A 178 2.95 -4.59 -21.11
CA PRO A 178 4.20 -4.14 -20.52
C PRO A 178 4.31 -2.62 -20.53
N VAL A 179 4.74 -2.05 -19.40
CA VAL A 179 4.93 -0.60 -19.26
C VAL A 179 6.37 -0.33 -18.87
N LYS A 180 7.07 0.47 -19.68
CA LYS A 180 8.44 0.92 -19.42
C LYS A 180 8.43 2.41 -19.17
N GLN A 181 8.21 2.80 -17.92
CA GLN A 181 8.33 4.18 -17.48
C GLN A 181 9.00 4.22 -16.10
N PRO A 182 10.34 4.36 -16.04
CA PRO A 182 11.10 4.31 -14.79
C PRO A 182 10.63 5.29 -13.71
N ALA A 183 10.26 6.52 -14.09
CA ALA A 183 9.79 7.51 -13.11
C ALA A 183 8.48 7.07 -12.44
N PHE A 184 7.55 6.52 -13.22
CA PHE A 184 6.30 5.97 -12.71
C PHE A 184 6.54 4.73 -11.85
N GLN A 185 7.42 3.82 -12.29
CA GLN A 185 7.77 2.61 -11.55
C GLN A 185 8.41 2.95 -10.19
N ASN A 186 9.28 3.95 -10.13
CA ASN A 186 9.84 4.42 -8.86
C ASN A 186 8.76 4.93 -7.91
N HIS A 187 7.82 5.75 -8.38
CA HIS A 187 6.70 6.20 -7.55
C HIS A 187 5.84 5.02 -7.07
N LEU A 188 5.58 4.05 -7.94
CA LEU A 188 4.81 2.85 -7.58
C LEU A 188 5.51 2.04 -6.47
N GLY A 189 6.83 1.89 -6.54
CA GLY A 189 7.65 1.26 -5.50
C GLY A 189 7.58 2.01 -4.17
N GLN A 190 7.65 3.35 -4.20
CA GLN A 190 7.49 4.18 -3.00
C GLN A 190 6.11 4.02 -2.36
N TYR A 191 5.03 4.04 -3.16
CA TYR A 191 3.67 3.82 -2.65
C TYR A 191 3.51 2.43 -2.05
N PHE A 192 4.15 1.43 -2.65
CA PHE A 192 4.15 0.07 -2.09
C PHE A 192 4.89 0.01 -0.74
N GLY A 193 6.06 0.65 -0.63
CA GLY A 193 6.81 0.77 0.62
C GLY A 193 6.07 1.53 1.72
N ARG A 194 5.28 2.52 1.34
CA ARG A 194 4.37 3.28 2.24
C ARG A 194 3.03 2.59 2.48
N ASN A 195 2.86 1.33 2.06
CA ASN A 195 1.61 0.57 2.24
C ASN A 195 0.36 1.24 1.61
N LEU A 196 0.55 2.18 0.67
CA LEU A 196 -0.53 2.77 -0.13
C LEU A 196 -1.02 1.80 -1.22
N LEU A 197 -0.23 0.77 -1.49
CA LEU A 197 -0.60 -0.36 -2.35
C LEU A 197 -0.58 -1.66 -1.54
N PHE A 198 -1.66 -2.42 -1.64
CA PHE A 198 -1.75 -3.77 -1.11
C PHE A 198 -1.29 -4.77 -2.16
N SER A 199 -0.43 -5.70 -1.75
CA SER A 199 0.10 -6.72 -2.65
C SER A 199 -0.60 -8.08 -2.53
N GLN A 200 -0.96 -8.67 -3.65
CA GLN A 200 -1.49 -10.04 -3.71
C GLN A 200 -0.68 -10.86 -4.72
N PHE A 201 -0.11 -11.97 -4.26
CA PHE A 201 0.52 -12.95 -5.15
C PHE A 201 -0.55 -13.65 -5.99
N THR A 202 -0.28 -13.79 -7.28
CA THR A 202 -1.10 -14.60 -8.19
C THR A 202 -0.27 -15.65 -8.89
N SER A 203 -0.94 -16.49 -9.69
CA SER A 203 -0.25 -17.45 -10.56
C SER A 203 0.77 -16.74 -11.46
N HIS A 204 1.78 -17.49 -11.93
CA HIS A 204 2.79 -17.05 -12.89
C HIS A 204 3.76 -15.95 -12.43
N HIS A 205 4.21 -15.99 -11.17
CA HIS A 205 5.23 -15.07 -10.64
C HIS A 205 4.80 -13.58 -10.62
N LEU A 206 3.49 -13.32 -10.68
CA LEU A 206 2.95 -11.97 -10.67
C LEU A 206 2.55 -11.53 -9.26
N LEU A 207 2.91 -10.29 -8.95
CA LEU A 207 2.46 -9.57 -7.77
C LEU A 207 1.48 -8.47 -8.20
N ARG A 208 0.20 -8.62 -7.86
CA ARG A 208 -0.81 -7.58 -8.04
C ARG A 208 -0.58 -6.46 -7.04
N LEU A 209 -0.62 -5.22 -7.50
CA LEU A 209 -0.58 -4.02 -6.65
C LEU A 209 -1.94 -3.31 -6.74
N LEU A 210 -2.75 -3.48 -5.71
CA LEU A 210 -4.06 -2.85 -5.60
C LEU A 210 -3.95 -1.57 -4.75
N PRO A 211 -4.68 -0.50 -5.04
CA PRO A 211 -4.71 0.63 -4.11
C PRO A 211 -5.27 0.18 -2.76
N THR A 212 -4.58 0.53 -1.67
CA THR A 212 -5.15 0.32 -0.36
C THR A 212 -6.21 1.38 -0.11
N ASN A 213 -7.43 1.13 -0.60
CA ASN A 213 -8.53 2.09 -0.63
C ASN A 213 -8.85 2.73 0.72
N GLN A 214 -8.63 1.99 1.80
CA GLN A 214 -8.79 2.45 3.19
C GLN A 214 -7.84 3.61 3.54
N TRP A 215 -6.72 3.78 2.82
CA TRP A 215 -5.79 4.91 2.95
C TRP A 215 -5.95 5.91 1.83
N VAL A 216 -5.90 5.42 0.58
CA VAL A 216 -5.77 6.27 -0.60
C VAL A 216 -6.98 7.20 -0.75
N ARG A 217 -8.20 6.70 -0.51
CA ARG A 217 -9.40 7.53 -0.61
C ARG A 217 -9.47 8.60 0.51
N PRO A 218 -9.26 8.28 1.80
CA PRO A 218 -9.16 9.31 2.84
C PRO A 218 -8.06 10.34 2.59
N LEU A 219 -6.87 9.92 2.11
CA LEU A 219 -5.79 10.84 1.75
C LEU A 219 -6.24 11.83 0.68
N LEU A 220 -6.78 11.34 -0.43
CA LEU A 220 -7.17 12.19 -1.55
C LEU A 220 -8.38 13.09 -1.25
N LYS A 221 -9.17 12.80 -0.22
CA LYS A 221 -10.27 13.67 0.24
C LYS A 221 -9.78 14.95 0.91
N VAL A 222 -8.61 14.92 1.56
CA VAL A 222 -8.04 16.06 2.29
C VAL A 222 -6.96 16.79 1.49
N LEU A 223 -6.75 16.38 0.23
CA LEU A 223 -5.73 16.93 -0.66
C LEU A 223 -6.39 17.65 -1.85
N PRO A 224 -5.68 18.58 -2.51
CA PRO A 224 -6.22 19.33 -3.63
C PRO A 224 -6.76 18.43 -4.77
N PRO A 225 -7.80 18.90 -5.50
CA PRO A 225 -8.23 18.27 -6.74
C PRO A 225 -7.15 18.38 -7.83
N THR A 226 -7.18 17.46 -8.80
CA THR A 226 -6.28 17.47 -9.97
C THR A 226 -7.10 17.58 -11.25
N PRO A 227 -7.48 18.79 -11.68
CA PRO A 227 -8.15 18.97 -12.97
C PRO A 227 -7.20 18.57 -14.11
N ASN A 228 -7.75 18.14 -15.25
CA ASN A 228 -6.98 17.78 -16.45
C ASN A 228 -5.93 16.69 -16.20
N LEU A 229 -6.29 15.66 -15.42
CA LEU A 229 -5.38 14.61 -14.97
C LEU A 229 -4.56 13.99 -16.11
N GLU A 230 -5.18 13.66 -17.25
CA GLU A 230 -4.47 13.04 -18.39
C GLU A 230 -3.39 13.96 -18.97
N GLN A 231 -3.69 15.25 -19.11
CA GLN A 231 -2.72 16.24 -19.60
C GLN A 231 -1.54 16.36 -18.65
N GLN A 232 -1.80 16.39 -17.34
CA GLN A 232 -0.74 16.48 -16.34
C GLN A 232 0.10 15.19 -16.29
N LEU A 233 -0.52 14.02 -16.43
CA LEU A 233 0.19 12.74 -16.55
C LEU A 233 1.03 12.66 -17.82
N ALA A 234 0.55 13.22 -18.94
CA ALA A 234 1.33 13.28 -20.18
C ALA A 234 2.60 14.13 -20.02
N VAL A 235 2.52 15.23 -19.27
CA VAL A 235 3.69 16.07 -18.94
C VAL A 235 4.68 15.32 -18.05
N LEU A 236 4.20 14.54 -17.08
CA LEU A 236 5.06 13.85 -16.10
C LEU A 236 5.69 12.57 -16.63
N TYR A 237 4.93 11.78 -17.38
CA TYR A 237 5.28 10.41 -17.76
C TYR A 237 5.34 10.20 -19.27
N GLY A 238 5.01 11.21 -20.08
CA GLY A 238 4.97 11.14 -21.53
C GLY A 238 3.60 10.76 -22.09
N THR A 239 3.34 11.19 -23.32
CA THR A 239 2.09 10.88 -24.04
C THR A 239 1.93 9.39 -24.33
N ASP A 240 3.03 8.68 -24.58
CA ASP A 240 3.02 7.22 -24.79
C ASP A 240 2.52 6.47 -23.55
N PHE A 241 2.93 6.89 -22.35
CA PHE A 241 2.43 6.32 -21.09
C PHE A 241 0.92 6.52 -20.95
N VAL A 242 0.42 7.71 -21.29
CA VAL A 242 -1.02 8.02 -21.26
C VAL A 242 -1.78 7.16 -22.26
N ARG A 243 -1.27 7.04 -23.49
CA ARG A 243 -1.88 6.21 -24.54
C ARG A 243 -2.08 4.77 -24.07
N ILE A 244 -1.06 4.19 -23.40
CA ILE A 244 -1.12 2.81 -22.90
C ILE A 244 -2.34 2.59 -21.99
N TYR A 245 -2.52 3.40 -20.96
CA TYR A 245 -3.61 3.15 -20.01
C TYR A 245 -4.98 3.52 -20.58
N VAL A 246 -5.07 4.55 -21.44
CA VAL A 246 -6.32 4.93 -22.12
C VAL A 246 -6.78 3.81 -23.06
N GLU A 247 -5.87 3.22 -23.83
CA GLU A 247 -6.17 2.07 -24.69
C GLU A 247 -6.58 0.86 -23.87
N ALA A 248 -5.91 0.57 -22.76
CA ALA A 248 -6.28 -0.51 -21.86
C ALA A 248 -7.71 -0.32 -21.29
N ILE A 249 -8.08 0.90 -20.88
CA ILE A 249 -9.45 1.21 -20.44
C ILE A 249 -10.46 0.93 -21.55
N ARG A 250 -10.19 1.38 -22.79
CA ARG A 250 -11.07 1.14 -23.94
C ARG A 250 -11.23 -0.35 -24.25
N GLN A 251 -10.14 -1.11 -24.21
CA GLN A 251 -10.17 -2.55 -24.43
C GLN A 251 -10.97 -3.27 -23.33
N GLN A 252 -10.79 -2.87 -22.08
CA GLN A 252 -11.48 -3.45 -20.94
C GLN A 252 -12.99 -3.16 -20.98
N ALA A 253 -13.39 -1.95 -21.38
CA ALA A 253 -14.80 -1.60 -21.58
C ALA A 253 -15.45 -2.44 -22.69
N ARG A 254 -14.73 -2.71 -23.79
CA ARG A 254 -15.23 -3.59 -24.87
C ARG A 254 -15.41 -5.03 -24.39
N LEU A 255 -14.47 -5.57 -23.61
CA LEU A 255 -14.61 -6.91 -23.04
C LEU A 255 -15.83 -7.01 -22.13
N GLN A 256 -16.04 -6.01 -21.27
CA GLN A 256 -17.19 -5.98 -20.38
C GLN A 256 -18.50 -6.00 -21.15
N ALA A 257 -18.60 -5.21 -22.23
CA ALA A 257 -19.80 -5.15 -23.08
C ALA A 257 -20.10 -6.46 -23.84
N ILE A 258 -19.08 -7.29 -24.12
CA ILE A 258 -19.27 -8.60 -24.76
C ILE A 258 -19.68 -9.67 -23.73
N SER A 259 -19.26 -9.51 -22.47
CA SER A 259 -19.53 -10.46 -21.38
C SER A 259 -20.84 -10.22 -20.62
N SER A 260 -21.51 -9.10 -20.88
CA SER A 260 -22.79 -8.67 -20.28
C SER A 260 -23.95 -8.95 -21.20
#